data_AF-A0A662T6F1-F1
#
_entry.id   AF-A0A662T6F1-F1
#
_cell.length_a   1.000
_cell.length_b   1.000
_cell.length_c   1.000
_cell.angle_alpha   90.00
_cell.angle_beta   90.00
_cell.angle_gamma   90.00
#
_symmetry.space_group_name_H-M   'P 1'
#
loop_
_entity.id
_entity.type
_entity.pdbx_description
1 polymer ?
#
loop_
_entity_poly.entity_id
_entity_poly.type
_entity_poly.pdbx_seq_one_letter_code
_entity_poly.pdbx_strand_id
1 'polypeptide(L)' 'FEILKSVVGDIKYKYYEAYDDVFIECINGVCNHQVSENSGYYWMLYINFELSPYGAMHTIIHDGDIVIWNYTLVSW' A
#
# COMPACT_ATOMS: atom_id res chain seq x y z
N PHE A 1 3.55 3.13 7.17
CA PHE A 1 2.72 4.24 6.63
C PHE A 1 3.43 5.59 6.71
N GLU A 2 3.95 6.01 7.88
CA GLU A 2 4.59 7.33 8.03
C GLU A 2 5.82 7.55 7.12
N ILE A 3 6.60 6.51 6.82
CA ILE A 3 7.69 6.64 5.82
C ILE A 3 7.13 7.09 4.47
N LEU A 4 6.08 6.44 3.96
CA LEU A 4 5.48 6.81 2.68
C LEU A 4 5.06 8.29 2.68
N LYS A 5 4.41 8.76 3.75
CA LYS A 5 4.02 10.17 3.92
C LYS A 5 5.21 11.12 4.00
N SER A 6 6.35 10.68 4.52
CA SER A 6 7.55 11.51 4.60
C SER A 6 8.25 11.71 3.24
N VAL A 7 8.07 10.78 2.29
CA VAL A 7 8.74 10.81 0.99
C VAL A 7 7.83 11.18 -0.18
N VAL A 8 6.52 10.96 -0.06
CA VAL A 8 5.54 11.26 -1.10
C VAL A 8 4.57 12.33 -0.62
N GLY A 9 4.49 13.44 -1.37
CA GLY A 9 3.64 14.58 -1.03
C GLY A 9 2.16 14.45 -1.40
N ASP A 10 1.81 13.56 -2.34
CA ASP A 10 0.42 13.31 -2.75
C ASP A 10 0.07 11.84 -2.53
N ILE A 11 -0.65 11.59 -1.43
CA ILE A 11 -1.16 10.27 -1.06
C ILE A 11 -2.64 10.42 -0.72
N LYS A 12 -3.47 9.58 -1.32
CA LYS A 12 -4.87 9.41 -0.92
C LYS A 12 -5.02 8.07 -0.26
N TYR A 13 -5.67 8.04 0.89
CA TYR A 13 -5.87 6.83 1.66
C TYR A 13 -7.18 6.92 2.44
N LYS A 14 -7.74 5.76 2.73
CA LYS A 14 -8.93 5.61 3.56
C LYS A 14 -8.60 4.82 4.80
N TYR A 15 -8.92 5.37 5.96
CA TYR A 15 -8.83 4.67 7.24
C TYR A 15 -10.03 3.74 7.42
N TYR A 16 -9.78 2.52 7.89
CA TYR A 16 -10.79 1.51 8.19
C TYR A 16 -10.73 1.15 9.67
N GLU A 17 -11.69 1.65 10.43
CA GLU A 17 -11.77 1.45 11.89
C GLU A 17 -11.81 -0.02 12.29
N ALA A 18 -12.49 -0.88 11.51
CA ALA A 18 -12.57 -2.32 11.78
C ALA A 18 -11.21 -3.04 11.75
N TYR A 19 -10.21 -2.45 11.11
CA TYR A 19 -8.85 -2.98 10.98
C TYR A 19 -7.80 -2.11 11.67
N ASP A 20 -8.20 -0.94 12.20
CA ASP A 20 -7.30 0.10 12.72
C ASP A 20 -6.13 0.38 11.75
N ASP A 21 -6.43 0.45 10.44
CA ASP A 21 -5.41 0.57 9.39
C ASP A 21 -5.89 1.44 8.22
N VAL A 22 -4.96 1.75 7.32
CA VAL A 22 -5.21 2.53 6.11
C VAL A 22 -5.08 1.67 4.86
N PHE A 23 -6.03 1.87 3.96
CA PHE A 23 -5.95 1.42 2.59
C PHE A 23 -5.44 2.57 1.72
N ILE A 24 -4.33 2.37 1.02
CA ILE A 24 -3.80 3.36 0.08
C ILE A 24 -4.65 3.32 -1.19
N GLU A 25 -5.25 4.45 -1.54
CA GLU A 25 -6.10 4.60 -2.72
C GLU A 25 -5.30 5.15 -3.90
N CYS A 26 -4.40 6.11 -3.67
CA CYS A 26 -3.56 6.69 -4.71
C CYS A 26 -2.18 7.11 -4.16
N ILE A 27 -1.15 7.03 -5.01
CA ILE A 27 0.19 7.59 -4.78
C ILE A 27 0.54 8.43 -6.01
N ASN A 28 0.89 9.72 -5.83
CA ASN A 28 1.23 10.66 -6.91
C ASN A 28 0.22 10.66 -8.07
N GLY A 29 -1.07 10.78 -7.76
CA GLY A 29 -2.16 10.78 -8.75
C GLY A 29 -2.48 9.43 -9.42
N VAL A 30 -1.70 8.37 -9.20
CA VAL A 30 -2.01 7.02 -9.72
C VAL A 30 -2.87 6.30 -8.70
N CYS A 31 -4.14 6.06 -9.05
CA CYS A 31 -5.13 5.46 -8.17
C CYS A 31 -5.39 4.00 -8.50
N ASN A 32 -5.81 3.23 -7.49
CA ASN A 32 -6.26 1.86 -7.66
C ASN A 32 -7.39 1.79 -8.71
N HIS A 33 -7.38 0.73 -9.50
CA HIS A 33 -8.32 0.55 -10.60
C HIS A 33 -8.81 -0.90 -10.66
N GLN A 34 -10.07 -1.11 -10.31
CA GLN A 34 -10.72 -2.42 -10.49
C GLN A 34 -10.87 -2.72 -11.99
N VAL A 35 -10.46 -3.92 -12.40
CA VAL A 35 -10.51 -4.39 -13.79
C VAL A 35 -11.66 -5.36 -14.01
N SER A 36 -11.92 -6.25 -13.06
CA SER A 36 -13.03 -7.20 -13.07
C SER A 36 -13.57 -7.43 -11.65
N GLU A 37 -14.54 -8.33 -11.50
CA GLU A 37 -15.04 -8.76 -10.18
C GLU A 37 -13.91 -9.32 -9.30
N ASN A 38 -12.93 -9.99 -9.92
CA ASN A 38 -11.88 -10.75 -9.26
C ASN A 38 -10.47 -10.23 -9.54
N SER A 39 -10.34 -9.01 -10.09
CA SER A 39 -9.02 -8.43 -10.34
C SER A 39 -9.03 -6.91 -10.42
N GLY A 40 -7.88 -6.33 -10.13
CA GLY A 40 -7.63 -4.90 -10.32
C GLY A 40 -6.17 -4.56 -10.12
N TYR A 41 -5.79 -3.34 -10.49
CA TYR A 41 -4.49 -2.78 -10.19
C TYR A 41 -4.54 -2.06 -8.85
N TYR A 42 -3.60 -2.42 -7.96
CA TYR A 42 -3.53 -1.89 -6.61
C TYR A 42 -2.10 -1.55 -6.22
N TRP A 43 -1.97 -0.60 -5.31
CA TRP A 43 -0.72 -0.32 -4.59
C TRP A 43 -0.48 -1.37 -3.51
N MET A 44 0.53 -2.21 -3.73
CA MET A 44 0.92 -3.30 -2.84
C MET A 44 2.21 -2.96 -2.10
N LEU A 45 2.24 -3.23 -0.80
CA LEU A 45 3.40 -2.98 0.07
C LEU A 45 4.27 -4.23 0.20
N TYR A 46 5.56 -4.10 -0.12
CA TYR A 46 6.56 -5.14 0.09
C TYR A 46 7.67 -4.62 1.00
N ILE A 47 8.19 -5.51 1.85
CA ILE A 47 9.39 -5.31 2.66
C ILE A 47 10.41 -6.35 2.25
N ASN A 48 11.61 -5.92 1.86
CA ASN A 48 12.67 -6.81 1.39
C ASN A 48 12.21 -7.77 0.28
N PHE A 49 11.44 -7.24 -0.68
CA PHE A 49 10.85 -7.97 -1.81
C PHE A 49 9.76 -8.99 -1.46
N GLU A 50 9.36 -9.10 -0.20
CA GLU A 50 8.25 -9.94 0.23
C GLU A 50 6.99 -9.12 0.48
N LEU A 51 5.84 -9.63 0.03
CA LEU A 51 4.56 -8.96 0.22
C LEU A 51 4.26 -8.86 1.71
N SER A 52 3.92 -7.66 2.19
CA SER A 52 3.59 -7.49 3.61
C SER A 52 2.30 -8.25 3.93
N PRO A 53 2.28 -9.10 4.97
CA PRO A 53 1.07 -9.78 5.42
C PRO A 53 0.15 -8.87 6.25
N TYR A 54 0.59 -7.63 6.54
CA TYR A 54 -0.13 -6.64 7.32
C TYR A 54 -0.38 -5.38 6.48
N GLY A 55 -1.38 -4.59 6.85
CA GLY A 55 -1.59 -3.29 6.24
C GLY A 55 -0.56 -2.25 6.71
N ALA A 56 -0.57 -1.09 6.06
CA ALA A 56 0.55 -0.17 6.06
C ALA A 56 0.85 0.46 7.44
N MET A 57 -0.13 0.57 8.34
CA MET A 57 0.10 1.06 9.71
C MET A 57 0.73 0.00 10.61
N HIS A 58 0.44 -1.27 10.37
CA HIS A 58 0.90 -2.38 11.23
C HIS A 58 2.15 -3.08 10.70
N THR A 59 2.59 -2.78 9.47
CA THR A 59 3.89 -3.24 8.97
C THR A 59 5.04 -2.61 9.77
N ILE A 60 5.74 -3.44 10.54
CA ILE A 60 6.97 -3.05 11.24
C ILE A 60 8.15 -3.13 10.27
N ILE A 61 9.02 -2.12 10.33
CA ILE A 61 10.23 -2.00 9.54
C ILE A 61 11.42 -1.76 10.45
N HIS A 62 12.60 -2.18 10.01
CA HIS A 62 13.86 -2.04 10.71
C HIS A 62 14.86 -1.26 9.86
N ASP A 63 15.93 -0.79 10.49
CA ASP A 63 17.02 -0.14 9.78
C ASP A 63 17.62 -1.09 8.73
N GLY A 64 17.87 -0.55 7.53
CA GLY A 64 18.34 -1.33 6.38
C GLY A 64 17.26 -2.03 5.55
N ASP A 65 15.99 -2.04 5.98
CA ASP A 65 14.90 -2.63 5.18
C ASP A 65 14.63 -1.86 3.89
N ILE A 66 14.33 -2.60 2.82
CA ILE A 66 13.89 -2.05 1.55
C ILE A 66 12.35 -2.02 1.55
N VAL A 67 11.78 -0.81 1.60
CA VAL A 67 10.34 -0.59 1.50
C VAL A 67 9.96 -0.32 0.05
N ILE A 68 9.04 -1.12 -0.49
CA ILE A 68 8.59 -1.02 -1.88
C ILE A 68 7.08 -0.85 -1.91
N TRP A 69 6.62 0.20 -2.59
CA TRP A 69 5.24 0.33 -3.03
C TRP A 69 5.17 0.02 -4.52
N ASN A 70 4.47 -1.05 -4.88
CA ASN A 70 4.38 -1.51 -6.26
C ASN A 70 2.94 -1.42 -6.75
N TYR A 71 2.73 -0.76 -7.89
CA TYR A 71 1.43 -0.72 -8.56
C TYR A 71 1.33 -1.91 -9.51
N THR A 72 0.53 -2.91 -9.14
CA THR A 72 0.49 -4.19 -9.86
C THR A 72 -0.92 -4.73 -9.97
N LEU A 73 -1.15 -5.58 -10.98
CA LEU A 73 -2.36 -6.38 -11.07
C LEU A 73 -2.40 -7.39 -9.93
N VAL A 74 -3.53 -7.44 -9.23
CA VAL A 74 -3.86 -8.42 -8.20
C VAL A 74 -5.14 -9.12 -8.64
N SER A 75 -5.20 -10.43 -8.41
CA SER A 75 -6.38 -11.26 -8.66
C SER A 75 -6.69 -12.11 -7.43
N TRP A 76 -7.97 -12.37 -7.16
CA TRP A 76 -8.44 -13.15 -6.01
C TRP A 76 -9.58 -14.10 -6.39
#